data_AF-A0A7S4JN50-F1
#
_entry.id   AF-A0A7S4JN50-F1
#
_cell.length_a   1.000
_cell.length_b   1.000
_cell.length_c   1.000
_cell.angle_alpha   90.00
_cell.angle_beta   90.00
_cell.angle_gamma   90.00
#
_symmetry.space_group_name_H-M   'P 1'
#
loop_
_entity.id
_entity.type
_entity.pdbx_description
1 polymer ?
#
loop_
_entity_poly.entity_id
_entity_poly.type
_entity_poly.pdbx_seq_one_letter_code
_entity_poly.pdbx_strand_id
1 'polypeptide(L)'
;FALVTLRVSAFACEEHSQLLGGFGNLRSYWVSRLPWAKHIEPENALSIPTRMVHFSSVYEYLFGMNLIWRSITCTGNATWKGLTCAMIPLHASSICAVTHHFFFNAPEFLWLITTQGLLTLLGNTACMMAANRIARSNGCSLHHLLDPCGCQQRSDLVDQEPLVLSKDGSTSARLAIKLLLLVTLSSYITKYGELGSDLPFNPHTTVALAFIVGIPAMTILQYCALSLASDMSSLEEGRSSSGDANSDYDEETPLNKSAKSGNSRQKELSLPIAINLPTSSLCCYIDKK
;
A
#
# COMPACT_ATOMS: atom_id res chain seq x y z
N PHE A 1 10.11 -1.86 16.53
CA PHE A 1 9.49 -0.54 16.76
C PHE A 1 8.57 -0.48 17.98
N ALA A 2 7.82 -1.54 18.33
CA ALA A 2 6.87 -1.53 19.47
C ALA A 2 7.48 -1.59 20.90
N LEU A 3 8.78 -1.88 21.04
CA LEU A 3 9.45 -1.97 22.36
C LEU A 3 9.99 -0.62 22.88
N VAL A 4 9.85 0.47 22.11
CA VAL A 4 10.34 1.81 22.49
C VAL A 4 9.27 2.66 23.20
N THR A 5 7.98 2.29 23.09
CA THR A 5 6.86 3.11 23.59
C THR A 5 6.53 2.93 25.07
N LEU A 6 7.08 1.93 25.77
CA LEU A 6 6.80 1.68 27.20
C LEU A 6 7.69 2.48 28.18
N ARG A 7 8.54 3.38 27.68
CA ARG A 7 9.42 4.24 28.49
C ARG A 7 9.18 5.74 28.35
N VAL A 8 7.99 6.16 27.90
CA VAL A 8 7.76 7.56 27.45
C VAL A 8 7.38 8.52 28.60
N SER A 9 7.06 8.06 29.81
CA SER A 9 6.62 8.98 30.88
C SER A 9 7.73 9.51 31.80
N ALA A 10 9.00 9.14 31.60
CA ALA A 10 10.08 9.49 32.54
C ALA A 10 11.23 10.35 31.97
N PHE A 11 11.22 10.68 30.67
CA PHE A 11 12.25 11.51 30.05
C PHE A 11 11.63 12.60 29.19
N ALA A 12 10.99 13.56 29.86
CA ALA A 12 10.69 14.86 29.26
C ALA A 12 11.93 15.76 29.42
N CYS A 13 12.99 15.51 28.64
CA CYS A 13 14.06 16.48 28.32
C CYS A 13 15.07 15.82 27.37
N GLU A 14 15.14 16.27 26.11
CA GLU A 14 16.37 16.47 25.31
C GLU A 14 15.99 16.69 23.85
N GLU A 15 16.49 17.80 23.28
CA GLU A 15 16.54 18.06 21.85
C GLU A 15 17.12 16.83 21.14
N HIS A 16 16.38 16.25 20.20
CA HIS A 16 16.86 15.06 19.48
C HIS A 16 17.88 15.48 18.43
N SER A 17 19.16 15.19 18.68
CA SER A 17 20.23 15.30 17.70
C SER A 17 19.87 14.55 16.41
N GLN A 18 20.06 15.20 15.26
CA GLN A 18 19.75 14.62 13.96
C GLN A 18 20.54 13.31 13.74
N LEU A 19 19.85 12.24 13.32
CA LEU A 19 20.47 10.97 12.99
C LEU A 19 21.57 11.18 11.94
N LEU A 20 22.76 10.59 12.19
CA LEU A 20 23.98 10.76 11.38
C LEU A 20 24.45 12.22 11.22
N GLY A 21 24.20 13.08 12.21
CA GLY A 21 24.64 14.47 12.18
C GLY A 21 24.00 15.29 11.05
N GLY A 22 22.80 14.91 10.62
CA GLY A 22 22.12 15.57 9.51
C GLY A 22 22.61 15.13 8.12
N PHE A 23 23.23 13.94 8.01
CA PHE A 23 23.60 13.36 6.72
C PHE A 23 22.44 13.45 5.72
N GLY A 24 22.74 13.89 4.49
CA GLY A 24 21.74 14.10 3.44
C GLY A 24 20.93 15.40 3.55
N ASN A 25 21.07 16.20 4.61
CA ASN A 25 20.47 17.54 4.64
C ASN A 25 21.26 18.50 3.74
N LEU A 26 20.54 19.38 3.04
CA LEU A 26 21.11 20.57 2.41
C LEU A 26 21.81 21.43 3.45
N ARG A 27 22.97 21.97 3.07
CA ARG A 27 23.69 22.95 3.88
C ARG A 27 22.84 24.21 4.07
N SER A 28 22.93 24.85 5.23
CA SER A 28 22.12 26.03 5.59
C SER A 28 22.19 27.14 4.53
N TYR A 29 23.34 27.35 3.91
CA TYR A 29 23.52 28.28 2.78
C TYR A 29 22.56 28.01 1.60
N TRP A 30 22.40 26.75 1.22
CA TRP A 30 21.49 26.36 0.12
C TRP A 30 20.03 26.51 0.52
N VAL A 31 19.69 26.16 1.77
CA VAL A 31 18.33 26.32 2.30
C VAL A 31 17.92 27.79 2.31
N SER A 32 18.82 28.69 2.74
CA SER A 32 18.56 30.15 2.74
C SER A 32 18.42 30.77 1.34
N ARG A 33 18.79 30.05 0.28
CA ARG A 33 18.66 30.50 -1.11
C ARG A 33 17.38 30.00 -1.78
N LEU A 34 16.58 29.16 -1.11
CA LEU A 34 15.32 28.67 -1.65
C LEU A 34 14.31 29.82 -1.71
N PRO A 35 13.79 30.19 -2.90
CA PRO A 35 12.93 31.37 -3.04
C PRO A 35 11.56 31.22 -2.37
N TRP A 36 11.16 29.98 -2.03
CA TRP A 36 9.91 29.69 -1.35
C TRP A 36 10.04 29.52 0.16
N ALA A 37 11.25 29.38 0.71
CA ALA A 37 11.44 29.13 2.14
C ALA A 37 11.15 30.40 2.94
N LYS A 38 10.05 30.37 3.71
CA LYS A 38 9.64 31.48 4.60
C LYS A 38 10.22 31.33 6.00
N HIS A 39 10.44 30.09 6.41
CA HIS A 39 10.87 29.72 7.75
C HIS A 39 12.25 29.08 7.77
N ILE A 40 12.93 29.22 8.90
CA ILE A 40 14.17 28.50 9.20
C ILE A 40 13.80 27.10 9.69
N GLU A 41 14.59 26.10 9.28
CA GLU A 41 14.39 24.73 9.74
C GLU A 41 14.50 24.64 11.28
N PRO A 42 13.46 24.11 11.97
CA PRO A 42 13.50 23.90 13.42
C PRO A 42 14.54 22.86 13.84
N GLU A 43 15.05 22.97 15.05
CA GLU A 43 16.04 22.04 15.60
C GLU A 43 15.51 20.59 15.71
N ASN A 44 14.21 20.44 15.99
CA ASN A 44 13.54 19.14 16.07
C ASN A 44 13.23 18.50 14.69
N ALA A 45 13.70 19.08 13.59
CA ALA A 45 13.49 18.53 12.26
C ALA A 45 14.34 17.27 12.01
N LEU A 46 13.68 16.20 11.55
CA LEU A 46 14.36 14.95 11.19
C LEU A 46 15.30 15.13 10.00
N SER A 47 16.44 14.41 10.03
CA SER A 47 17.33 14.28 8.87
C SER A 47 16.68 13.53 7.72
N ILE A 48 17.19 13.75 6.50
CA ILE A 48 16.68 13.11 5.28
C ILE A 48 16.63 11.57 5.39
N PRO A 49 17.67 10.86 5.85
CA PRO A 49 17.64 9.40 5.98
C PRO A 49 16.53 8.90 6.89
N THR A 50 16.27 9.58 8.01
CA THR A 50 15.17 9.22 8.91
C THR A 50 13.82 9.43 8.23
N ARG A 51 13.63 10.56 7.54
CA ARG A 51 12.41 10.80 6.74
C ARG A 51 12.21 9.74 5.65
N MET A 52 13.29 9.31 4.99
CA MET A 52 13.22 8.27 3.96
C MET A 52 12.67 6.95 4.51
N VAL A 53 13.05 6.55 5.73
CA VAL A 53 12.52 5.32 6.37
C VAL A 53 11.03 5.45 6.70
N HIS A 54 10.58 6.62 7.14
CA HIS A 54 9.15 6.83 7.40
C HIS A 54 8.35 6.82 6.09
N PHE A 55 8.83 7.50 5.04
CA PHE A 55 8.20 7.45 3.72
C PHE A 55 8.25 6.04 3.11
N SER A 56 9.33 5.28 3.31
CA SER A 56 9.42 3.90 2.81
C SER A 56 8.31 3.05 3.42
N SER A 57 8.07 3.18 4.73
CA SER A 57 6.99 2.46 5.42
C SER A 57 5.60 2.77 4.81
N VAL A 58 5.32 4.02 4.46
CA VAL A 58 4.06 4.41 3.80
C VAL A 58 3.89 3.69 2.47
N TYR A 59 4.93 3.71 1.63
CA TYR A 59 4.88 3.07 0.33
C TYR A 59 4.89 1.55 0.41
N GLU A 60 5.62 0.96 1.36
CA GLU A 60 5.67 -0.49 1.58
C GLU A 60 4.27 -1.06 1.87
N TYR A 61 3.47 -0.38 2.70
CA TYR A 61 2.09 -0.80 2.91
C TYR A 61 1.23 -0.68 1.65
N LEU A 62 1.36 0.41 0.88
CA LEU A 62 0.63 0.56 -0.39
C LEU A 62 1.01 -0.52 -1.41
N PHE A 63 2.31 -0.81 -1.56
CA PHE A 63 2.79 -1.86 -2.45
C PHE A 63 2.37 -3.25 -1.98
N GLY A 64 2.49 -3.53 -0.68
CA GLY A 64 2.07 -4.80 -0.09
C GLY A 64 0.57 -5.06 -0.27
N MET A 65 -0.27 -4.05 -0.03
CA MET A 65 -1.70 -4.12 -0.27
C MET A 65 -2.02 -4.41 -1.75
N ASN A 66 -1.33 -3.76 -2.69
CA ASN A 66 -1.53 -4.01 -4.12
C ASN A 66 -1.14 -5.45 -4.51
N LEU A 67 -0.05 -5.97 -3.95
CA LEU A 67 0.39 -7.35 -4.20
C LEU A 67 -0.62 -8.38 -3.65
N ILE A 68 -1.11 -8.15 -2.43
CA ILE A 68 -2.11 -9.01 -1.79
C ILE A 68 -3.44 -8.95 -2.54
N TRP A 69 -3.86 -7.77 -3.02
CA TRP A 69 -5.05 -7.65 -3.85
C TRP A 69 -4.94 -8.46 -5.15
N ARG A 70 -3.78 -8.44 -5.81
CA ARG A 70 -3.52 -9.27 -7.01
C ARG A 70 -3.51 -10.77 -6.73
N SER A 71 -3.30 -11.17 -5.48
CA SER A 71 -3.34 -12.58 -5.09
C SER A 71 -4.75 -13.17 -5.25
N ILE A 72 -5.81 -12.35 -5.30
CA ILE A 72 -7.18 -12.79 -5.59
C ILE A 72 -7.25 -13.44 -6.98
N THR A 73 -6.72 -12.78 -8.01
CA THR A 73 -6.72 -13.31 -9.39
C THR A 73 -5.85 -14.54 -9.55
N CYS A 74 -4.74 -14.64 -8.81
CA CYS A 74 -3.86 -15.81 -8.87
C CYS A 74 -4.46 -17.03 -8.16
N THR A 75 -5.22 -16.82 -7.08
CA THR A 75 -5.69 -17.91 -6.22
C THR A 75 -7.18 -18.23 -6.36
N GLY A 76 -7.96 -17.36 -7.00
CA GLY A 76 -9.44 -17.44 -7.05
C GLY A 76 -10.12 -17.22 -5.69
N ASN A 77 -9.37 -16.89 -4.64
CA ASN A 77 -9.88 -16.85 -3.28
C ASN A 77 -10.20 -15.41 -2.84
N ALA A 78 -11.49 -15.10 -2.65
CA ALA A 78 -11.94 -13.77 -2.23
C ALA A 78 -11.49 -13.38 -0.81
N THR A 79 -11.03 -14.31 0.03
CA THR A 79 -10.57 -14.01 1.40
C THR A 79 -9.33 -13.12 1.44
N TRP A 80 -8.54 -13.07 0.37
CA TRP A 80 -7.41 -12.14 0.19
C TRP A 80 -7.84 -10.66 0.18
N LYS A 81 -9.10 -10.34 -0.21
CA LYS A 81 -9.68 -8.99 -0.03
C LYS A 81 -9.67 -8.58 1.44
N GLY A 82 -9.98 -9.54 2.33
CA GLY A 82 -9.99 -9.34 3.78
C GLY A 82 -8.60 -9.03 4.34
N LEU A 83 -7.54 -9.67 3.82
CA LEU A 83 -6.17 -9.37 4.22
C LEU A 83 -5.73 -7.97 3.74
N THR A 84 -6.14 -7.56 2.54
CA THR A 84 -5.87 -6.20 2.04
C THR A 84 -6.53 -5.15 2.95
N CYS A 85 -7.80 -5.33 3.32
CA CYS A 85 -8.49 -4.44 4.26
C CYS A 85 -7.82 -4.43 5.65
N ALA A 86 -7.32 -5.57 6.12
CA ALA A 86 -6.66 -5.68 7.41
C ALA A 86 -5.35 -4.87 7.50
N MET A 87 -4.72 -4.53 6.37
CA MET A 87 -3.53 -3.70 6.31
C MET A 87 -3.80 -2.19 6.36
N ILE A 88 -5.06 -1.74 6.21
CA ILE A 88 -5.43 -0.31 6.26
C ILE A 88 -4.98 0.37 7.56
N PRO A 89 -5.19 -0.21 8.77
CA PRO A 89 -4.70 0.39 10.00
C PRO A 89 -3.17 0.50 10.04
N LEU A 90 -2.44 -0.46 9.45
CA LEU A 90 -0.98 -0.40 9.38
C LEU A 90 -0.51 0.74 8.45
N HIS A 91 -1.18 0.93 7.32
CA HIS A 91 -0.96 2.08 6.46
C HIS A 91 -1.26 3.40 7.20
N ALA A 92 -2.40 3.51 7.88
CA ALA A 92 -2.75 4.68 8.67
C ALA A 92 -1.73 4.97 9.80
N SER A 93 -1.17 3.92 10.41
CA SER A 93 -0.08 4.03 11.39
C SER A 93 1.16 4.71 10.78
N SER A 94 1.57 4.31 9.58
CA SER A 94 2.69 4.97 8.88
C SER A 94 2.41 6.45 8.56
N ILE A 95 1.15 6.80 8.26
CA ILE A 95 0.72 8.20 8.05
C ILE A 95 0.81 9.01 9.35
N CYS A 96 0.48 8.43 10.50
CA CYS A 96 0.63 9.09 11.80
C CYS A 96 2.09 9.49 12.06
N ALA A 97 3.05 8.61 11.73
CA ALA A 97 4.47 8.89 11.90
C ALA A 97 4.94 10.07 11.04
N VAL A 98 4.66 10.06 9.73
CA VAL A 98 5.05 11.17 8.84
C VAL A 98 4.33 12.47 9.19
N THR A 99 3.09 12.40 9.70
CA THR A 99 2.34 13.58 10.16
C THR A 99 2.98 14.20 11.39
N HIS A 100 3.38 13.39 12.38
CA HIS A 100 4.08 13.89 13.58
C HIS A 100 5.40 14.59 13.22
N HIS A 101 6.16 14.03 12.27
CA HIS A 101 7.41 14.62 11.82
C HIS A 101 7.24 15.83 10.91
N PHE A 102 6.12 15.91 10.17
CA PHE A 102 5.75 17.10 9.42
C PHE A 102 5.47 18.30 10.34
N PHE A 103 4.93 18.07 11.54
CA PHE A 103 4.80 19.09 12.59
C PHE A 103 6.03 19.18 13.51
N PHE A 104 7.21 18.81 13.01
CA PHE A 104 8.50 18.94 13.73
C PHE A 104 8.53 18.34 15.13
N ASN A 105 7.78 17.24 15.36
CA ASN A 105 7.67 16.59 16.67
C ASN A 105 7.10 17.51 17.76
N ALA A 106 6.21 18.44 17.40
CA ALA A 106 5.61 19.34 18.37
C ALA A 106 4.82 18.57 19.45
N PRO A 107 4.97 18.93 20.74
CA PRO A 107 4.42 18.15 21.86
C PRO A 107 2.89 18.06 21.84
N GLU A 108 2.21 19.02 21.22
CA GLU A 108 0.76 19.02 21.02
C GLU A 108 0.26 17.81 20.20
N PHE A 109 1.15 17.18 19.44
CA PHE A 109 0.86 16.04 18.58
C PHE A 109 1.36 14.69 19.11
N LEU A 110 1.76 14.60 20.39
CA LEU A 110 2.15 13.32 21.01
C LEU A 110 1.06 12.24 20.90
N TRP A 111 -0.22 12.64 20.82
CA TRP A 111 -1.33 11.73 20.57
C TRP A 111 -1.18 10.96 19.25
N LEU A 112 -0.56 11.53 18.21
CA LEU A 112 -0.28 10.83 16.94
C LEU A 112 0.60 9.60 17.16
N ILE A 113 1.57 9.66 18.08
CA ILE A 113 2.44 8.53 18.41
C ILE A 113 1.63 7.42 19.10
N THR A 114 0.72 7.80 20.01
CA THR A 114 -0.16 6.82 20.67
C THR A 114 -1.14 6.19 19.69
N THR A 115 -1.71 6.98 18.77
CA THR A 115 -2.58 6.51 17.68
C THR A 115 -1.82 5.60 16.72
N GLN A 116 -0.58 5.94 16.36
CA GLN A 116 0.31 5.07 15.59
C GLN A 116 0.49 3.71 16.27
N GLY A 117 0.77 3.70 17.58
CA GLY A 117 0.89 2.46 18.35
C GLY A 117 -0.39 1.62 18.33
N LEU A 118 -1.53 2.25 18.57
CA LEU A 118 -2.85 1.60 18.56
C LEU A 118 -3.19 1.01 17.18
N LEU A 119 -3.03 1.79 16.11
CA LEU A 119 -3.28 1.37 14.75
C LEU A 119 -2.35 0.22 14.32
N THR A 120 -1.10 0.23 14.79
CA THR A 120 -0.15 -0.87 14.56
C THR A 120 -0.62 -2.16 15.22
N LEU A 121 -1.08 -2.08 16.48
CA LEU A 121 -1.60 -3.22 17.21
C LEU A 121 -2.85 -3.79 16.51
N LEU A 122 -3.83 -2.92 16.25
CA LEU A 122 -5.08 -3.30 15.58
C LEU A 122 -4.84 -3.90 14.19
N GLY A 123 -3.95 -3.29 13.40
CA GLY A 123 -3.60 -3.77 12.08
C GLY A 123 -2.93 -5.15 12.11
N ASN A 124 -1.96 -5.36 13.01
CA ASN A 124 -1.31 -6.67 13.15
C ASN A 124 -2.30 -7.74 13.62
N THR A 125 -3.18 -7.44 14.57
CA THR A 125 -4.24 -8.35 15.01
C THR A 125 -5.21 -8.67 13.87
N ALA A 126 -5.63 -7.67 13.10
CA ALA A 126 -6.51 -7.87 11.94
C ALA A 126 -5.84 -8.73 10.87
N CYS A 127 -4.56 -8.49 10.55
CA CYS A 127 -3.79 -9.29 9.61
C CYS A 127 -3.66 -10.74 10.08
N MET A 128 -3.41 -10.96 11.37
CA MET A 128 -3.38 -12.31 11.96
C MET A 128 -4.73 -13.03 11.80
N MET A 129 -5.84 -12.34 12.07
CA MET A 129 -7.18 -12.90 11.88
C MET A 129 -7.47 -13.20 10.41
N ALA A 130 -7.09 -12.30 9.49
CA ALA A 130 -7.27 -12.48 8.05
C ALA A 130 -6.42 -13.63 7.51
N ALA A 131 -5.17 -13.75 7.95
CA ALA A 131 -4.29 -14.87 7.60
C ALA A 131 -4.87 -16.21 8.08
N ASN A 132 -5.39 -16.27 9.30
CA ASN A 132 -6.08 -17.47 9.80
C ASN A 132 -7.33 -17.81 8.97
N ARG A 133 -8.08 -16.80 8.50
CA ARG A 133 -9.23 -17.02 7.58
C ARG A 133 -8.78 -17.59 6.24
N ILE A 134 -7.68 -17.08 5.66
CA ILE A 134 -7.10 -17.62 4.43
C ILE A 134 -6.65 -19.07 4.64
N ALA A 135 -5.92 -19.35 5.73
CA ALA A 135 -5.45 -20.69 6.06
C ALA A 135 -6.61 -21.70 6.16
N ARG A 136 -7.68 -21.33 6.87
CA ARG A 136 -8.89 -22.17 6.97
C ARG A 136 -9.59 -22.37 5.62
N SER A 137 -9.63 -21.35 4.77
CA SER A 137 -10.20 -21.48 3.41
C SER A 137 -9.39 -22.41 2.51
N ASN A 138 -8.10 -22.59 2.80
CA ASN A 138 -7.22 -23.54 2.12
C ASN A 138 -7.17 -24.92 2.80
N GLY A 139 -8.04 -25.19 3.79
CA GLY A 139 -8.13 -26.48 4.47
C GLY A 139 -7.15 -26.67 5.64
N CYS A 140 -6.36 -25.66 6.02
CA CYS A 140 -5.46 -25.76 7.17
C CYS A 140 -6.23 -25.55 8.50
N SER A 141 -6.12 -26.51 9.42
CA SER A 141 -6.68 -26.40 10.77
C SER A 141 -5.70 -25.71 11.72
N LEU A 142 -6.22 -24.97 12.71
CA LEU A 142 -5.41 -24.27 13.71
C LEU A 142 -4.47 -25.21 14.49
N HIS A 143 -4.91 -26.46 14.72
CA HIS A 143 -4.08 -27.48 15.38
C HIS A 143 -2.82 -27.81 14.57
N HIS A 144 -2.91 -27.80 13.24
CA HIS A 144 -1.77 -28.05 12.36
C HIS A 144 -0.74 -26.91 12.40
N LEU A 145 -1.18 -25.68 12.69
CA LEU A 145 -0.30 -24.50 12.82
C LEU A 145 0.41 -24.44 14.19
N LEU A 146 -0.10 -25.13 15.20
CA LEU A 146 0.39 -25.10 16.57
C LEU A 146 1.18 -26.36 16.97
N ASP A 147 1.26 -27.36 16.08
CA ASP A 147 2.06 -28.58 16.29
C ASP A 147 3.50 -28.39 15.75
N PRO A 148 4.50 -28.10 16.59
CA PRO A 148 5.89 -27.99 16.15
C PRO A 148 6.52 -29.33 15.69
N CYS A 149 5.87 -30.47 15.95
CA CYS A 149 6.36 -31.81 15.62
C CYS A 149 5.53 -32.56 14.55
N GLY A 150 4.56 -31.90 13.91
CA GLY A 150 3.65 -32.51 12.93
C GLY A 150 4.03 -32.33 11.47
N CYS A 151 5.31 -32.23 11.12
CA CYS A 151 5.75 -32.09 9.74
C CYS A 151 5.77 -33.46 9.02
N GLN A 152 4.61 -34.05 8.77
CA GLN A 152 4.44 -34.99 7.66
C GLN A 152 3.75 -34.23 6.53
N GLN A 153 4.58 -33.71 5.63
CA GLN A 153 4.31 -33.26 4.28
C GLN A 153 2.88 -33.58 3.79
N ARG A 154 1.98 -32.58 3.82
CA ARG A 154 0.93 -32.49 2.82
C ARG A 154 1.23 -31.33 1.89
N SER A 155 2.28 -31.55 1.10
CA SER A 155 2.68 -30.76 -0.06
C SER A 155 1.59 -30.63 -1.13
N ASP A 156 0.51 -31.41 -1.04
CA ASP A 156 -0.53 -31.45 -2.08
C ASP A 156 -1.61 -30.36 -1.97
N LEU A 157 -1.68 -29.60 -0.87
CA LEU A 157 -2.66 -28.49 -0.71
C LEU A 157 -2.04 -27.10 -0.93
N VAL A 158 -0.73 -27.05 -1.16
CA VAL A 158 0.03 -25.84 -1.50
C VAL A 158 0.83 -26.07 -2.78
N ASP A 159 0.20 -26.70 -3.77
CA ASP A 159 0.63 -26.62 -5.18
C ASP A 159 0.16 -25.31 -5.85
N GLN A 160 -0.21 -24.30 -5.05
CA GLN A 160 -0.09 -22.93 -5.54
C GLN A 160 1.38 -22.56 -5.44
N GLU A 161 2.05 -22.67 -6.59
CA GLU A 161 3.33 -22.04 -6.88
C GLU A 161 3.41 -20.73 -6.10
N PRO A 162 4.32 -20.59 -5.11
CA PRO A 162 4.30 -19.47 -4.19
C PRO A 162 4.49 -18.21 -4.99
N LEU A 163 3.40 -17.46 -5.24
CA LEU A 163 3.26 -16.33 -6.15
C LEU A 163 4.65 -15.85 -6.60
N VAL A 164 5.21 -16.55 -7.60
CA VAL A 164 6.62 -16.39 -7.93
C VAL A 164 6.66 -15.07 -8.64
N LEU A 165 6.91 -14.02 -7.87
CA LEU A 165 7.35 -12.75 -8.41
C LEU A 165 8.59 -13.13 -9.20
N SER A 166 8.43 -13.24 -10.53
CA SER A 166 9.46 -13.74 -11.42
C SER A 166 10.76 -13.10 -10.98
N LYS A 167 11.70 -13.94 -10.54
CA LYS A 167 12.99 -13.54 -9.97
C LYS A 167 13.89 -13.03 -11.09
N ASP A 168 13.36 -12.14 -11.89
CA ASP A 168 14.09 -11.40 -12.87
C ASP A 168 14.79 -10.30 -12.08
N GLY A 169 16.07 -10.49 -11.79
CA GLY A 169 16.86 -9.56 -10.98
C GLY A 169 16.80 -8.12 -11.52
N SER A 170 16.52 -7.98 -12.82
CA SER A 170 16.28 -6.72 -13.51
C SER A 170 14.98 -6.02 -13.06
N THR A 171 13.90 -6.76 -12.80
CA THR A 171 12.59 -6.23 -12.37
C THR A 171 12.61 -5.78 -10.91
N SER A 172 13.18 -6.60 -10.03
CA SER A 172 13.30 -6.26 -8.60
C SER A 172 14.24 -5.08 -8.37
N ALA A 173 15.35 -5.00 -9.11
CA ALA A 173 16.26 -3.85 -9.05
C ALA A 173 15.57 -2.56 -9.56
N ARG A 174 14.80 -2.63 -10.65
CA ARG A 174 14.02 -1.49 -11.16
C ARG A 174 12.98 -1.02 -10.14
N LEU A 175 12.30 -1.95 -9.46
CA LEU A 175 11.35 -1.61 -8.39
C LEU A 175 12.06 -0.94 -7.21
N ALA A 176 13.19 -1.50 -6.77
CA ALA A 176 13.98 -0.94 -5.68
C ALA A 176 14.51 0.46 -6.01
N ILE A 177 15.00 0.69 -7.22
CA ILE A 177 15.46 2.00 -7.69
C ILE A 177 14.29 3.00 -7.71
N LYS A 178 13.14 2.59 -8.27
CA LYS A 178 11.93 3.46 -8.29
C LYS A 178 11.48 3.81 -6.88
N LEU A 179 11.45 2.85 -5.96
CA LEU A 179 11.10 3.07 -4.56
C LEU A 179 12.11 3.99 -3.88
N LEU A 180 13.42 3.77 -4.08
CA LEU A 180 14.48 4.60 -3.53
C LEU A 180 14.38 6.05 -4.03
N LEU A 181 14.17 6.25 -5.32
CA LEU A 181 13.97 7.57 -5.90
C LEU A 181 12.70 8.23 -5.33
N LEU A 182 11.62 7.48 -5.20
CA LEU A 182 10.35 7.97 -4.67
C LEU A 182 10.48 8.41 -3.20
N VAL A 183 11.05 7.59 -2.32
CA VAL A 183 11.23 7.94 -0.90
C VAL A 183 12.19 9.11 -0.74
N THR A 184 13.25 9.17 -1.56
CA THR A 184 14.22 10.27 -1.54
C THR A 184 13.53 11.56 -1.94
N LEU A 185 12.84 11.56 -3.09
CA LEU A 185 12.14 12.72 -3.60
C LEU A 185 11.08 13.22 -2.61
N SER A 186 10.23 12.32 -2.08
CA SER A 186 9.21 12.68 -1.09
C SER A 186 9.81 13.26 0.20
N SER A 187 10.94 12.73 0.64
CA SER A 187 11.65 13.25 1.83
C SER A 187 12.18 14.67 1.61
N TYR A 188 12.81 14.94 0.47
CA TYR A 188 13.33 16.27 0.13
C TYR A 188 12.20 17.27 -0.13
N ILE A 189 11.16 16.88 -0.89
CA ILE A 189 10.01 17.73 -1.17
C ILE A 189 9.32 18.13 0.13
N THR A 190 9.06 17.16 1.02
CA THR A 190 8.35 17.47 2.27
C THR A 190 9.23 18.32 3.19
N LYS A 191 10.48 17.90 3.44
CA LYS A 191 11.39 18.61 4.36
C LYS A 191 11.65 20.06 3.95
N TYR A 192 11.84 20.34 2.66
CA TYR A 192 12.16 21.70 2.20
C TYR A 192 10.95 22.46 1.66
N GLY A 193 9.86 21.77 1.33
CA GLY A 193 8.60 22.37 0.93
C GLY A 193 7.80 22.87 2.13
N GLU A 194 7.86 22.14 3.26
CA GLU A 194 7.17 22.53 4.49
C GLU A 194 7.68 23.88 5.04
N LEU A 195 8.94 24.25 4.77
CA LEU A 195 9.52 25.56 5.11
C LEU A 195 8.86 26.75 4.39
N GLY A 196 8.15 26.50 3.28
CA GLY A 196 7.43 27.56 2.55
C GLY A 196 6.02 27.82 3.03
N SER A 197 5.52 27.01 3.97
CA SER A 197 4.16 27.10 4.51
C SER A 197 4.20 27.43 5.99
N ASP A 198 3.20 28.17 6.48
CA ASP A 198 3.01 28.44 7.91
C ASP A 198 2.33 27.27 8.63
N LEU A 199 1.78 26.32 7.87
CA LEU A 199 1.00 25.19 8.37
C LEU A 199 1.77 24.27 9.34
N PRO A 200 3.00 23.79 9.04
CA PRO A 200 3.72 22.89 9.94
C PRO A 200 4.25 23.58 11.20
N PHE A 201 4.32 24.92 11.20
CA PHE A 201 4.80 25.72 12.34
C PHE A 201 3.68 26.10 13.31
N ASN A 202 2.42 25.95 12.90
CA ASN A 202 1.25 26.24 13.74
C ASN A 202 0.46 24.96 13.96
N PRO A 203 0.24 24.52 15.21
CA PRO A 203 -0.44 23.27 15.48
C PRO A 203 -1.92 23.35 15.08
N HIS A 204 -2.25 22.68 13.96
CA HIS A 204 -3.63 22.53 13.49
C HIS A 204 -4.09 21.07 13.60
N THR A 205 -4.79 20.73 14.69
CA THR A 205 -5.34 19.39 14.93
C THR A 205 -6.23 18.90 13.78
N THR A 206 -7.02 19.80 13.19
CA THR A 206 -7.88 19.47 12.04
C THR A 206 -7.08 19.01 10.84
N VAL A 207 -5.92 19.61 10.57
CA VAL A 207 -5.06 19.21 9.45
C VAL A 207 -4.39 17.87 9.73
N ALA A 208 -3.90 17.67 10.96
CA ALA A 208 -3.35 16.38 11.36
C ALA A 208 -4.39 15.26 11.22
N LEU A 209 -5.63 15.48 11.67
CA LEU A 209 -6.76 14.56 11.49
C LEU A 209 -7.07 14.32 10.01
N ALA A 210 -7.08 15.37 9.19
CA ALA A 210 -7.31 15.26 7.76
C ALA A 210 -6.25 14.39 7.07
N PHE A 211 -4.98 14.44 7.49
CA PHE A 211 -3.95 13.56 6.96
C PHE A 211 -4.16 12.11 7.40
N ILE A 212 -4.34 11.85 8.69
CA ILE A 212 -4.42 10.47 9.21
C ILE A 212 -5.72 9.75 8.84
N VAL A 213 -6.81 10.48 8.58
CA VAL A 213 -8.08 9.90 8.11
C VAL A 213 -8.19 9.97 6.60
N GLY A 214 -7.88 11.13 6.01
CA GLY A 214 -8.09 11.38 4.58
C GLY A 214 -7.21 10.52 3.69
N ILE A 215 -5.91 10.39 4.00
CA ILE A 215 -4.99 9.61 3.14
C ILE A 215 -5.40 8.12 3.13
N PRO A 216 -5.61 7.44 4.28
CA PRO A 216 -6.10 6.07 4.27
C PRO A 216 -7.51 5.94 3.67
N ALA A 217 -8.40 6.92 3.87
CA ALA A 217 -9.73 6.90 3.25
C ALA A 217 -9.66 6.89 1.72
N MET A 218 -8.77 7.68 1.12
CA MET A 218 -8.53 7.64 -0.33
C MET A 218 -8.05 6.25 -0.78
N THR A 219 -7.16 5.61 -0.02
CA THR A 219 -6.74 4.24 -0.29
C THR A 219 -7.91 3.25 -0.21
N ILE A 220 -8.79 3.37 0.80
CA ILE A 220 -10.00 2.54 0.92
C ILE A 220 -10.89 2.72 -0.30
N LEU A 221 -11.19 3.96 -0.68
CA LEU A 221 -12.03 4.27 -1.83
C LEU A 221 -11.49 3.66 -3.12
N GLN A 222 -10.17 3.68 -3.32
CA GLN A 222 -9.53 3.03 -4.45
C GLN A 222 -9.80 1.51 -4.50
N TYR A 223 -9.64 0.80 -3.37
CA TYR A 223 -9.90 -0.64 -3.32
C TYR A 223 -11.40 -0.98 -3.40
N CYS A 224 -12.27 -0.13 -2.86
CA CYS A 224 -13.71 -0.26 -3.04
C CYS A 224 -14.11 -0.12 -4.51
N ALA A 225 -13.58 0.89 -5.22
CA ALA A 225 -13.82 1.08 -6.64
C ALA A 225 -13.30 -0.10 -7.47
N LEU A 226 -12.11 -0.62 -7.14
CA LEU A 226 -11.58 -1.82 -7.78
C LEU A 226 -12.46 -3.05 -7.56
N SER A 227 -12.98 -3.26 -6.34
CA SER A 227 -13.91 -4.37 -6.07
C SER A 227 -15.18 -4.25 -6.90
N LEU A 228 -15.80 -3.08 -6.92
CA LEU A 228 -17.04 -2.84 -7.68
C LEU A 228 -16.84 -3.08 -9.18
N ALA A 229 -15.70 -2.65 -9.72
CA ALA A 229 -15.36 -2.89 -11.13
C ALA A 229 -15.20 -4.40 -11.42
N SER A 230 -14.55 -5.16 -10.54
CA SER A 230 -14.40 -6.61 -10.69
C SER A 230 -15.74 -7.34 -10.59
N ASP A 231 -16.60 -6.92 -9.67
CA ASP A 231 -17.92 -7.53 -9.48
C ASP A 231 -18.82 -7.27 -10.70
N MET A 232 -18.81 -6.04 -11.24
CA MET A 232 -19.53 -5.68 -12.48
C MET A 232 -19.08 -6.51 -13.69
N SER A 233 -17.77 -6.68 -13.91
CA SER A 233 -17.27 -7.50 -15.03
C SER A 233 -17.72 -8.96 -14.95
N SER A 234 -17.78 -9.52 -13.74
CA SER A 234 -18.23 -10.91 -13.55
C SER A 234 -19.71 -11.12 -13.88
N LEU A 235 -20.54 -10.09 -13.67
CA LEU A 235 -21.96 -10.12 -14.01
C LEU A 235 -22.20 -10.02 -15.51
N GLU A 236 -21.41 -9.22 -16.23
CA GLU A 236 -21.51 -9.11 -17.69
C GLU A 236 -21.13 -10.44 -18.38
N GLU A 237 -20.05 -11.09 -17.94
CA GLU A 237 -19.60 -12.37 -18.49
C GLU A 237 -20.61 -13.51 -18.21
N GLY A 238 -21.21 -13.53 -17.02
CA GLY A 238 -22.29 -14.47 -16.69
C GLY A 238 -23.56 -14.27 -17.51
N ARG A 239 -23.87 -13.02 -17.90
CA ARG A 239 -25.02 -12.69 -18.74
C ARG A 239 -24.81 -13.06 -20.21
N SER A 240 -23.59 -12.90 -20.74
CA SER A 240 -23.26 -13.39 -22.09
C SER A 240 -23.27 -14.91 -22.16
N SER A 241 -22.77 -15.62 -21.14
CA SER A 241 -22.77 -17.09 -21.13
C SER A 241 -24.16 -17.71 -20.96
N SER A 242 -25.13 -16.96 -20.43
CA SER A 242 -26.52 -17.43 -20.25
C SER A 242 -27.43 -17.05 -21.43
N GLY A 243 -26.95 -16.25 -22.38
CA GLY A 243 -27.72 -15.76 -23.53
C GLY A 243 -27.82 -16.71 -24.72
N ASP A 244 -27.00 -17.76 -24.77
CA ASP A 244 -26.92 -18.68 -25.92
C ASP A 244 -27.76 -19.97 -25.77
N ALA A 245 -28.60 -20.06 -24.73
CA ALA A 245 -29.41 -21.26 -24.45
C ALA A 245 -30.88 -21.17 -24.92
N ASN A 246 -31.26 -20.21 -25.77
CA ASN A 246 -32.62 -20.18 -26.30
C ASN A 246 -32.76 -19.46 -27.66
N SER A 247 -32.57 -20.20 -28.76
CA SER A 247 -33.39 -20.09 -29.99
C SER A 247 -33.01 -21.19 -30.97
N ASP A 248 -33.69 -22.33 -30.88
CA ASP A 248 -33.81 -23.32 -31.94
C ASP A 248 -35.10 -22.98 -32.70
N TYR A 249 -34.99 -22.38 -33.88
CA TYR A 249 -35.94 -22.46 -34.99
C TYR A 249 -35.23 -21.99 -36.29
N ASP A 250 -35.29 -22.86 -37.28
CA ASP A 250 -34.68 -22.80 -38.61
C ASP A 250 -35.13 -21.61 -39.49
N GLU A 251 -34.21 -21.04 -40.28
CA GLU A 251 -34.42 -20.79 -41.71
C GLU A 251 -33.08 -20.57 -42.46
N GLU A 252 -33.03 -21.04 -43.71
CA GLU A 252 -31.84 -21.32 -44.53
C GLU A 252 -31.41 -20.16 -45.48
N THR A 253 -30.08 -20.03 -45.66
CA THR A 253 -29.29 -19.54 -46.83
C THR A 253 -29.33 -18.04 -47.31
N PRO A 254 -28.33 -17.53 -48.08
CA PRO A 254 -26.92 -17.27 -47.71
C PRO A 254 -26.36 -15.86 -48.13
N LEU A 255 -25.06 -15.65 -47.82
CA LEU A 255 -24.06 -14.77 -48.47
C LEU A 255 -23.69 -13.39 -47.85
N ASN A 256 -22.46 -13.37 -47.31
CA ASN A 256 -21.41 -12.33 -47.46
C ASN A 256 -21.53 -11.00 -46.67
N LYS A 257 -20.70 -10.84 -45.62
CA LYS A 257 -19.53 -9.92 -45.62
C LYS A 257 -18.96 -9.67 -44.22
N SER A 258 -17.63 -9.69 -44.19
CA SER A 258 -16.74 -8.83 -43.38
C SER A 258 -16.53 -9.19 -41.91
N ALA A 259 -15.32 -9.68 -41.66
CA ALA A 259 -14.63 -9.67 -40.38
C ALA A 259 -14.75 -8.31 -39.69
N LYS A 260 -15.23 -8.31 -38.44
CA LYS A 260 -15.02 -7.21 -37.50
C LYS A 260 -14.27 -7.72 -36.28
N SER A 261 -12.96 -7.47 -36.33
CA SER A 261 -12.08 -7.40 -35.17
C SER A 261 -12.64 -6.37 -34.18
N GLY A 262 -13.18 -6.87 -33.06
CA GLY A 262 -13.70 -6.07 -31.95
C GLY A 262 -12.57 -5.64 -31.03
N ASN A 263 -11.86 -4.58 -31.41
CA ASN A 263 -10.92 -3.86 -30.56
C ASN A 263 -11.70 -3.10 -29.46
N SER A 264 -11.93 -3.75 -28.32
CA SER A 264 -12.46 -3.07 -27.13
C SER A 264 -11.34 -2.29 -26.45
N ARG A 265 -11.19 -1.04 -26.88
CA ARG A 265 -10.40 -0.02 -26.18
C ARG A 265 -10.88 0.07 -24.73
N GLN A 266 -10.03 -0.40 -23.83
CA GLN A 266 -9.99 0.01 -22.43
C GLN A 266 -9.97 1.54 -22.40
N LYS A 267 -11.11 2.16 -22.11
CA LYS A 267 -11.14 3.59 -21.78
C LYS A 267 -10.44 3.73 -20.44
N GLU A 268 -9.16 4.10 -20.47
CA GLU A 268 -8.44 4.56 -19.29
C GLU A 268 -9.23 5.71 -18.65
N LEU A 269 -9.81 5.45 -17.49
CA LEU A 269 -10.26 6.49 -16.59
C LEU A 269 -9.02 7.03 -15.89
N SER A 270 -8.45 8.09 -16.45
CA SER A 270 -7.26 8.78 -15.94
C SER A 270 -7.57 9.45 -14.59
N LEU A 271 -7.41 8.71 -13.49
CA LEU A 271 -7.33 9.27 -12.14
C LEU A 271 -5.86 9.42 -11.75
N PRO A 272 -5.46 10.56 -11.16
CA PRO A 272 -4.06 10.85 -10.91
C PRO A 272 -3.54 9.92 -9.82
N ILE A 273 -2.37 9.33 -10.05
CA ILE A 273 -1.66 8.40 -9.16
C ILE A 273 -2.16 6.94 -9.23
N ALA A 274 -2.47 6.45 -10.44
CA ALA A 274 -2.25 5.04 -10.72
C ALA A 274 -0.75 4.83 -10.95
N ILE A 275 -0.06 4.15 -10.04
CA ILE A 275 1.26 3.58 -10.36
C ILE A 275 0.98 2.46 -11.37
N ASN A 276 0.96 2.84 -12.65
CA ASN A 276 0.68 1.98 -13.78
C ASN A 276 1.90 1.04 -13.94
N LEU A 277 1.91 -0.08 -13.21
CA LEU A 277 2.82 -1.20 -13.50
C LEU A 277 2.21 -2.01 -14.65
N PRO A 278 3.01 -2.37 -15.68
CA PRO A 278 2.50 -3.03 -16.88
C PRO A 278 1.79 -4.35 -16.52
N THR A 279 0.53 -4.43 -16.95
CA THR A 279 -0.44 -5.51 -16.72
C THR A 279 -0.15 -6.76 -17.55
N SER A 280 0.75 -6.71 -18.53
CA SER A 280 0.87 -7.75 -19.56
C SER A 280 1.90 -8.86 -19.29
N SER A 281 2.80 -8.72 -18.29
CA SER A 281 3.98 -9.59 -18.23
C SER A 281 3.97 -10.70 -17.17
N LEU A 282 2.94 -10.78 -16.30
CA LEU A 282 2.91 -11.78 -15.21
C LEU A 282 1.68 -12.69 -15.18
N CYS A 283 0.63 -12.43 -15.97
CA CYS A 283 -0.54 -13.31 -16.04
C CYS A 283 -0.35 -14.56 -16.91
N CYS A 284 0.71 -14.63 -17.75
CA CYS A 284 0.89 -15.72 -18.72
C CYS A 284 1.78 -16.88 -18.26
N TYR A 285 2.18 -16.99 -16.98
CA TYR A 285 3.08 -18.07 -16.55
C TYR A 285 2.41 -19.21 -15.75
N ILE A 286 1.08 -19.22 -15.62
CA ILE A 286 0.35 -20.31 -14.95
C ILE A 286 -0.70 -20.89 -15.91
N ASP A 287 -0.27 -21.27 -17.10
CA ASP A 287 -1.09 -22.08 -18.02
C ASP A 287 -0.25 -23.14 -18.76
N LYS A 288 0.64 -23.80 -18.02
CA LYS A 288 1.24 -25.07 -18.44
C LYS A 288 1.47 -25.96 -17.22
N LYS A 289 0.44 -26.71 -16.85
CA LYS A 289 0.52 -28.16 -16.62
C LYS A 289 -0.86 -28.76 -16.48
#